data_AF-A0A7D6ZTZ5-F1
#
_entry.id   AF-A0A7D6ZTZ5-F1
#
_cell.length_a   1.000
_cell.length_b   1.000
_cell.length_c   1.000
_cell.angle_alpha   90.00
_cell.angle_beta   90.00
_cell.angle_gamma   90.00
#
_symmetry.space_group_name_H-M   'P 1'
#
loop_
_entity.id
_entity.type
_entity.pdbx_description
1 polymer ?
#
loop_
_entity_poly.entity_id
_entity_poly.type
_entity_poly.pdbx_seq_one_letter_code
_entity_poly.pdbx_strand_id
1 'polypeptide(L)'
;MNNVVLKIMNLKGEYILNMVGRYFVWVILIYYISIFMHELGHYLTSRLMGIRLNLFVVGPIKYINDNNKKALKFRFSGSLISGGFILPEINNEIEDKSKFYLYTNKYINILYGGPIFTFITIAMSSLFIIENKFTSVSMIFLIINWSIFINIFSVSINVYGDYCLIDLLKRKPERTILMLSTQFASEYPINKFIFEEAEEVVDRVLSKGEYNNMILVLINRIIDYKIINGQNLSVQCDKFKEWIFNYYFNSLRGNIFNDAKFIKVAYKILLHEYSITKNKPILDNYEKFDKFLTLNSYNNNKYLLDVHENLKDLYIRGKGFNIKFSKYVCDVGQIFSECKNYNKMLNDIINKL
;
A
#
# COMPACT_ATOMS: atom_id res chain seq x y z
N MET A 1 26.14 -54.56 16.94
CA MET A 1 26.73 -53.19 16.98
C MET A 1 26.00 -52.22 16.04
N ASN A 2 25.75 -52.58 14.77
CA ASN A 2 25.10 -51.68 13.79
C ASN A 2 23.71 -51.15 14.20
N ASN A 3 22.85 -51.97 14.83
CA ASN A 3 21.51 -51.53 15.25
C ASN A 3 21.52 -50.52 16.40
N VAL A 4 22.56 -50.53 17.25
CA VAL A 4 22.69 -49.57 18.36
C VAL A 4 23.19 -48.22 17.85
N VAL A 5 24.14 -48.23 16.91
CA VAL A 5 24.65 -47.01 16.26
C VAL A 5 23.55 -46.31 15.47
N LEU A 6 22.77 -47.05 14.67
CA LEU A 6 21.61 -46.51 13.94
C LEU A 6 20.55 -45.93 14.88
N LYS A 7 20.26 -46.59 16.01
CA LYS A 7 19.29 -46.09 17.00
C LYS A 7 19.78 -44.81 17.70
N ILE A 8 21.08 -44.71 18.02
CA ILE A 8 21.69 -43.50 18.60
C ILE A 8 21.73 -42.34 17.58
N MET A 9 22.01 -42.62 16.31
CA MET A 9 21.99 -41.61 15.25
C MET A 9 20.57 -41.08 15.00
N ASN A 10 19.56 -41.96 14.98
CA ASN A 10 18.17 -41.56 14.84
C ASN A 10 17.67 -40.73 16.04
N LEU A 11 18.01 -41.12 17.28
CA LEU A 11 17.67 -40.36 18.49
C LEU A 11 18.32 -38.96 18.51
N LYS A 12 19.57 -38.83 18.04
CA LYS A 12 20.23 -37.52 17.88
C LYS A 12 19.59 -36.69 16.78
N GLY A 13 19.19 -37.31 15.67
CA GLY A 13 18.48 -36.65 14.56
C GLY A 13 17.14 -36.07 14.99
N GLU A 14 16.31 -36.84 15.69
CA GLU A 14 15.03 -36.38 16.24
C GLU A 14 15.21 -35.25 17.26
N TYR A 15 16.24 -35.34 18.12
CA TYR A 15 16.54 -34.29 19.09
C TYR A 15 16.96 -32.97 18.41
N ILE A 16 17.82 -33.04 17.39
CA ILE A 16 18.22 -31.86 16.61
C ILE A 16 17.01 -31.27 15.89
N LEU A 17 16.18 -32.10 15.25
CA LEU A 17 14.98 -31.64 14.55
C LEU A 17 14.00 -30.94 15.50
N ASN A 18 13.77 -31.51 16.69
CA ASN A 18 12.93 -30.91 17.71
C ASN A 18 13.50 -29.58 18.23
N MET A 19 14.82 -29.50 18.40
CA MET A 19 15.49 -28.26 18.82
C MET A 19 15.35 -27.18 17.75
N VAL A 20 15.67 -27.50 16.50
CA VAL A 20 15.54 -26.59 15.35
C VAL A 20 14.09 -26.13 15.18
N GLY A 21 13.12 -27.04 15.27
CA GLY A 21 11.70 -26.72 15.18
C GLY A 21 11.24 -25.74 16.26
N ARG A 22 11.68 -25.93 17.52
CA ARG A 22 11.38 -24.99 18.61
C ARG A 22 11.99 -23.61 18.35
N TYR A 23 13.25 -23.52 17.92
CA TYR A 23 13.88 -22.24 17.60
C TYR A 23 13.19 -21.53 16.44
N PHE A 24 12.78 -22.27 15.41
CA PHE A 24 12.06 -21.72 14.27
C PHE A 24 10.73 -21.07 14.69
N VAL A 25 9.96 -21.73 15.57
CA VAL A 25 8.73 -21.17 16.13
C VAL A 25 9.01 -19.88 16.92
N TRP A 26 10.05 -19.87 17.76
CA TRP A 26 10.46 -18.67 18.51
C TRP A 26 10.86 -17.52 17.59
N VAL A 27 11.62 -17.79 16.53
CA VAL A 27 12.02 -16.77 15.55
C VAL A 27 10.78 -16.12 14.90
N ILE A 28 9.80 -16.91 14.47
CA ILE A 28 8.56 -16.38 13.88
C ILE A 28 7.78 -15.53 14.89
N LEU A 29 7.62 -16.01 16.12
CA LEU A 29 6.87 -15.32 17.15
C LEU A 29 7.55 -13.99 17.53
N ILE A 30 8.87 -14.01 17.74
CA ILE A 30 9.68 -12.83 18.06
C ILE A 30 9.69 -11.84 16.89
N TYR A 31 9.69 -12.32 15.65
CA TYR A 31 9.59 -11.49 14.46
C TYR A 31 8.32 -10.64 14.48
N TYR A 32 7.16 -11.26 14.71
CA TYR A 32 5.89 -10.53 14.80
C TYR A 32 5.82 -9.59 16.01
N ILE A 33 6.39 -9.98 17.15
CA ILE A 33 6.49 -9.09 18.31
C ILE A 33 7.38 -7.89 17.99
N SER A 34 8.48 -8.09 17.25
CA SER A 34 9.39 -7.00 16.90
C SER A 34 8.73 -6.00 15.94
N ILE A 35 8.00 -6.49 14.92
CA ILE A 35 7.17 -5.63 14.07
C ILE A 35 6.10 -4.92 14.91
N PHE A 36 5.44 -5.64 15.82
CA PHE A 36 4.44 -5.04 16.70
C PHE A 36 5.02 -3.88 17.51
N MET A 37 6.19 -4.07 18.13
CA MET A 37 6.86 -3.02 18.91
C MET A 37 7.23 -1.81 18.06
N HIS A 38 7.68 -2.03 16.82
CA HIS A 38 7.96 -0.96 15.86
C HIS A 38 6.68 -0.17 15.52
N GLU A 39 5.61 -0.84 15.07
CA GLU A 39 4.34 -0.17 14.75
C GLU A 39 3.70 0.48 15.97
N LEU A 40 3.86 -0.13 17.16
CA LEU A 40 3.41 0.44 18.42
C LEU A 40 4.09 1.78 18.69
N GLY A 41 5.36 1.94 18.33
CA GLY A 41 6.07 3.21 18.40
C GLY A 41 5.41 4.30 17.55
N HIS A 42 5.08 3.99 16.29
CA HIS A 42 4.33 4.92 15.44
C HIS A 42 2.95 5.26 16.03
N TYR A 43 2.24 4.26 16.54
CA TYR A 43 0.94 4.46 17.17
C TYR A 43 1.01 5.37 18.39
N LEU A 44 1.91 5.09 19.33
CA LEU A 44 2.05 5.87 20.56
C LEU A 44 2.41 7.32 20.24
N THR A 45 3.34 7.55 19.31
CA THR A 45 3.68 8.91 18.89
C THR A 45 2.51 9.60 18.19
N SER A 46 1.70 8.88 17.39
CA SER A 46 0.47 9.42 16.80
C SER A 46 -0.52 9.91 17.87
N ARG A 47 -0.71 9.12 18.94
CA ARG A 47 -1.56 9.52 20.08
C ARG A 47 -0.99 10.72 20.83
N LEU A 48 0.33 10.79 21.01
CA LEU A 48 1.01 11.96 21.63
C LEU A 48 0.85 13.23 20.77
N MET A 49 0.81 13.11 19.45
CA MET A 49 0.56 14.23 18.53
C MET A 49 -0.93 14.60 18.41
N GLY A 50 -1.81 13.93 19.17
CA GLY A 50 -3.26 14.14 19.15
C GLY A 50 -3.96 13.56 17.92
N ILE A 51 -3.28 12.78 17.08
CA ILE A 51 -3.83 12.19 15.87
C ILE A 51 -4.44 10.82 16.22
N ARG A 52 -5.63 10.55 15.67
CA ARG A 52 -6.28 9.24 15.80
C ARG A 52 -5.82 8.31 14.68
N LEU A 53 -5.85 7.00 14.93
CA LEU A 53 -5.63 6.01 13.88
C LEU A 53 -6.95 5.45 13.37
N ASN A 54 -7.01 5.26 12.07
CA ASN A 54 -8.07 4.55 11.36
C ASN A 54 -7.75 3.05 11.20
N LEU A 55 -6.47 2.73 11.03
CA LEU A 55 -6.00 1.36 10.87
C LEU A 55 -4.64 1.14 11.54
N PHE A 56 -4.47 -0.02 12.17
CA PHE A 56 -3.20 -0.51 12.68
C PHE A 56 -3.04 -1.97 12.24
N VAL A 57 -1.98 -2.28 11.51
CA VAL A 57 -1.73 -3.63 10.97
C VAL A 57 -0.36 -4.12 11.42
N VAL A 58 -0.33 -5.35 11.94
CA VAL A 58 0.91 -6.06 12.26
C VAL A 58 0.74 -7.51 11.83
N GLY A 59 1.46 -7.88 10.78
CA GLY A 59 1.40 -9.22 10.20
C GLY A 59 -0.03 -9.65 9.88
N PRO A 60 -0.52 -10.77 10.44
CA PRO A 60 -1.87 -11.23 10.19
C PRO A 60 -2.93 -10.47 10.99
N ILE A 61 -2.56 -9.60 11.94
CA ILE A 61 -3.51 -8.91 12.81
C ILE A 61 -3.77 -7.50 12.28
N LYS A 62 -5.05 -7.13 12.14
CA LYS A 62 -5.45 -5.75 11.86
C LYS A 62 -6.47 -5.25 12.88
N TYR A 63 -6.27 -4.03 13.35
CA TYR A 63 -7.19 -3.28 14.18
C TYR A 63 -7.75 -2.12 13.36
N ILE A 64 -9.06 -2.11 13.15
CA ILE A 64 -9.80 -1.11 12.38
C ILE A 64 -10.55 -0.22 13.36
N ASN A 65 -10.45 1.08 13.19
CA ASN A 65 -11.22 2.09 13.90
C ASN A 65 -11.96 2.96 12.88
N ASP A 66 -13.15 2.53 12.50
CA ASP A 66 -13.98 3.22 11.51
C ASP A 66 -15.16 3.90 12.22
N ASN A 67 -15.11 5.24 12.33
CA ASN A 67 -16.18 6.05 12.90
C ASN A 67 -16.66 5.51 14.27
N ASN A 68 -15.73 5.28 15.20
CA ASN A 68 -15.93 4.71 16.54
C ASN A 68 -16.33 3.23 16.60
N LYS A 69 -16.39 2.51 15.46
CA LYS A 69 -16.50 1.05 15.47
C LYS A 69 -15.11 0.43 15.43
N LYS A 70 -14.76 -0.23 16.53
CA LYS A 70 -13.48 -0.92 16.71
C LYS A 70 -13.63 -2.39 16.33
N ALA A 71 -12.76 -2.91 15.48
CA ALA A 71 -12.75 -4.31 15.11
C ALA A 71 -11.32 -4.86 15.05
N LEU A 72 -11.09 -5.98 15.72
CA LEU A 72 -9.89 -6.79 15.56
C LEU A 72 -10.19 -7.90 14.55
N LYS A 73 -9.34 -8.07 13.53
CA LYS A 73 -9.52 -9.06 12.47
C LYS A 73 -8.19 -9.75 12.16
N PHE A 74 -8.30 -10.98 11.66
CA PHE A 74 -7.16 -11.77 11.18
C PHE A 74 -7.16 -11.85 9.66
N ARG A 75 -5.98 -11.75 9.05
CA ARG A 75 -5.73 -11.82 7.62
C ARG A 75 -4.61 -12.83 7.37
N PHE A 76 -4.90 -13.87 6.60
CA PHE A 76 -3.93 -14.94 6.30
C PHE A 76 -3.43 -14.91 4.84
N SER A 77 -3.68 -13.83 4.08
CA SER A 77 -3.30 -13.73 2.67
C SER A 77 -2.70 -12.36 2.30
N GLY A 78 -1.63 -12.35 1.51
CA GLY A 78 -1.01 -11.14 0.93
C GLY A 78 0.41 -10.83 1.43
N SER A 79 1.09 -9.88 0.78
CA SER A 79 2.47 -9.48 1.06
C SER A 79 2.68 -8.82 2.42
N LEU A 80 1.62 -8.29 3.03
CA LEU A 80 1.64 -7.62 4.34
C LEU A 80 1.62 -8.60 5.52
N ILE A 81 1.64 -9.92 5.27
CA ILE A 81 1.85 -10.90 6.34
C ILE A 81 3.23 -10.72 6.97
N SER A 82 4.24 -10.22 6.25
CA SER A 82 5.61 -10.04 6.75
C SER A 82 5.95 -8.58 7.11
N GLY A 83 4.99 -7.79 7.57
CA GLY A 83 5.22 -6.37 7.88
C GLY A 83 4.13 -5.74 8.73
N GLY A 84 4.17 -4.43 8.87
CA GLY A 84 3.17 -3.63 9.57
C GLY A 84 3.01 -2.27 8.91
N PHE A 85 1.95 -1.57 9.30
CA PHE A 85 1.80 -0.13 9.05
C PHE A 85 0.66 0.43 9.90
N ILE A 86 0.69 1.75 10.08
CA ILE A 86 -0.41 2.52 10.66
C ILE A 86 -1.01 3.49 9.65
N LEU A 87 -2.30 3.78 9.78
CA LEU A 87 -2.98 4.84 9.02
C LEU A 87 -3.54 5.88 9.97
N PRO A 88 -2.85 7.04 10.12
CA PRO A 88 -3.39 8.18 10.82
C PRO A 88 -4.55 8.83 10.06
N GLU A 89 -5.47 9.44 10.81
CA GLU A 89 -6.60 10.21 10.30
C GLU A 89 -6.13 11.53 9.66
N ILE A 90 -6.69 11.89 8.50
CA ILE A 90 -6.28 13.09 7.74
C ILE A 90 -7.40 14.12 7.55
N ASN A 91 -8.66 13.68 7.37
CA ASN A 91 -9.73 14.58 6.93
C ASN A 91 -10.04 15.70 7.94
N ASN A 92 -9.99 15.37 9.23
CA ASN A 92 -10.25 16.30 10.32
C ASN A 92 -8.98 17.09 10.75
N GLU A 93 -7.81 16.70 10.27
CA GLU A 93 -6.53 17.35 10.65
C GLU A 93 -6.04 18.34 9.58
N ILE A 94 -6.39 18.14 8.30
CA ILE A 94 -5.85 18.90 7.17
C ILE A 94 -6.98 19.63 6.43
N GLU A 95 -7.34 20.85 6.83
CA GLU A 95 -8.41 21.62 6.14
C GLU A 95 -7.87 22.70 5.20
N ASP A 96 -6.63 23.13 5.42
CA ASP A 96 -5.99 24.22 4.68
C ASP A 96 -4.46 24.02 4.65
N LYS A 97 -3.78 24.92 3.94
CA LYS A 97 -2.32 24.88 3.74
C LYS A 97 -1.52 25.01 5.04
N SER A 98 -1.98 25.82 6.00
CA SER A 98 -1.30 25.97 7.29
C SER A 98 -1.41 24.67 8.10
N LYS A 99 -2.63 24.12 8.19
CA LYS A 99 -2.89 22.82 8.84
C LYS A 99 -2.16 21.67 8.16
N PHE A 100 -2.00 21.71 6.84
CA PHE A 100 -1.20 20.72 6.10
C PHE A 100 0.26 20.69 6.57
N TYR A 101 0.94 21.84 6.62
CA TYR A 101 2.34 21.87 7.10
C TYR A 101 2.46 21.48 8.57
N LEU A 102 1.49 21.89 9.41
CA LEU A 102 1.42 21.45 10.80
C LEU A 102 1.30 19.92 10.88
N TYR A 103 0.41 19.34 10.08
CA TYR A 103 0.22 17.89 9.99
C TYR A 103 1.48 17.19 9.47
N THR A 104 2.18 17.72 8.46
CA THR A 104 3.46 17.17 7.99
C THR A 104 4.47 17.07 9.13
N ASN A 105 4.57 18.09 9.98
CA ASN A 105 5.46 18.05 11.13
C ASN A 105 5.03 17.00 12.16
N LYS A 106 3.72 16.89 12.46
CA LYS A 106 3.19 15.82 13.31
C LYS A 106 3.48 14.43 12.70
N TYR A 107 3.30 14.28 11.39
CA TYR A 107 3.53 13.02 10.67
C TYR A 107 5.02 12.63 10.68
N ILE A 108 5.94 13.59 10.51
CA ILE A 108 7.38 13.36 10.70
C ILE A 108 7.67 12.85 12.12
N ASN A 109 7.05 13.43 13.15
CA ASN A 109 7.20 12.94 14.52
C ASN A 109 6.64 11.52 14.68
N ILE A 110 5.50 11.21 14.08
CA ILE A 110 4.94 9.86 14.05
C ILE A 110 5.93 8.86 13.45
N LEU A 111 6.58 9.21 12.32
CA LEU A 111 7.58 8.36 11.68
C LEU A 111 8.80 8.10 12.58
N TYR A 112 9.17 9.00 13.49
CA TYR A 112 10.24 8.73 14.46
C TYR A 112 9.85 7.67 15.50
N GLY A 113 8.56 7.42 15.73
CA GLY A 113 8.07 6.49 16.73
C GLY A 113 8.59 5.06 16.55
N GLY A 114 8.51 4.50 15.33
CA GLY A 114 8.97 3.15 15.03
C GLY A 114 10.47 2.93 15.27
N PRO A 115 11.36 3.78 14.73
CA PRO A 115 12.79 3.73 14.98
C PRO A 115 13.16 3.84 16.47
N ILE A 116 12.50 4.72 17.23
CA ILE A 116 12.75 4.86 18.68
C ILE A 116 12.41 3.56 19.41
N PHE A 117 11.25 2.97 19.15
CA PHE A 117 10.85 1.71 19.80
C PHE A 117 11.70 0.51 19.39
N THR A 118 12.15 0.49 18.13
CA THR A 118 13.10 -0.52 17.64
C THR A 118 14.42 -0.40 18.40
N PHE A 119 14.93 0.83 18.57
CA PHE A 119 16.16 1.08 19.33
C PHE A 119 16.02 0.70 20.81
N ILE A 120 14.91 1.04 21.47
CA ILE A 120 14.62 0.62 22.86
C ILE A 120 14.63 -0.91 22.96
N THR A 121 14.03 -1.61 22.00
CA THR A 121 14.00 -3.08 21.96
C THR A 121 15.39 -3.68 21.82
N ILE A 122 16.26 -3.09 20.98
CA ILE A 122 17.68 -3.48 20.85
C ILE A 122 18.43 -3.27 22.18
N ALA A 123 18.25 -2.10 22.82
CA ALA A 123 18.91 -1.78 24.08
C ALA A 123 18.50 -2.74 25.20
N MET A 124 17.20 -3.00 25.36
CA MET A 124 16.69 -3.96 26.35
C MET A 124 17.20 -5.38 26.09
N SER A 125 17.21 -5.83 24.84
CA SER A 125 17.71 -7.16 24.47
C SER A 125 19.20 -7.30 24.79
N SER A 126 19.98 -6.24 24.55
CA SER A 126 21.42 -6.20 24.85
C SER A 126 21.66 -6.27 26.36
N LEU A 127 20.88 -5.54 27.17
CA LEU A 127 20.95 -5.58 28.62
C LEU A 127 20.63 -6.98 29.18
N PHE A 128 19.58 -7.64 28.68
CA PHE A 128 19.26 -9.01 29.12
C PHE A 128 20.35 -10.03 28.79
N ILE A 129 21.05 -9.87 27.65
CA ILE A 129 22.21 -10.70 27.32
C ILE A 129 23.35 -10.48 28.34
N ILE A 130 23.66 -9.23 28.67
CA ILE A 130 24.73 -8.89 29.64
C ILE A 130 24.40 -9.46 31.03
N GLU A 131 23.14 -9.39 31.45
CA GLU A 131 22.68 -9.95 32.73
C GLU A 131 22.54 -11.49 32.71
N ASN A 132 22.87 -12.16 31.59
CA ASN A 132 22.68 -13.60 31.37
C ASN A 132 21.22 -14.07 31.58
N LYS A 133 20.24 -13.19 31.32
CA LYS A 133 18.81 -13.49 31.41
C LYS A 133 18.24 -13.74 30.02
N PHE A 134 17.56 -14.88 29.86
CA PHE A 134 16.88 -15.24 28.60
C PHE A 134 17.78 -15.15 27.36
N THR A 135 19.08 -15.42 27.51
CA THR A 135 20.13 -15.10 26.52
C THR A 135 19.78 -15.52 25.09
N SER A 136 19.31 -16.76 24.89
CA SER A 136 18.94 -17.26 23.56
C SER A 136 17.78 -16.48 22.92
N VAL A 137 16.76 -16.12 23.70
CA VAL A 137 15.61 -15.33 23.23
C VAL A 137 16.04 -13.90 22.93
N SER A 138 16.82 -13.29 23.82
CA SER A 138 17.34 -11.94 23.67
C SER A 138 18.26 -11.79 22.45
N MET A 139 19.06 -12.83 22.13
CA MET A 139 19.85 -12.87 20.89
C MET A 139 18.98 -12.86 19.63
N ILE A 140 17.87 -13.62 19.62
CA ILE A 140 16.94 -13.63 18.48
C ILE A 140 16.29 -12.26 18.31
N PHE A 141 15.83 -11.63 19.40
CA PHE A 141 15.31 -10.27 19.39
C PHE A 141 16.34 -9.29 18.82
N LEU A 142 17.59 -9.37 19.28
CA LEU A 142 18.66 -8.49 18.85
C LEU A 142 18.89 -8.60 17.33
N ILE A 143 19.03 -9.82 16.80
CA ILE A 143 19.27 -10.06 15.36
C ILE A 143 18.11 -9.51 14.52
N ILE A 144 16.87 -9.82 14.91
CA ILE A 144 15.68 -9.38 14.17
C ILE A 144 15.56 -7.86 14.20
N ASN A 145 15.70 -7.23 15.37
CA ASN A 145 15.52 -5.78 15.50
C ASN A 145 16.66 -5.01 14.84
N TRP A 146 17.89 -5.54 14.79
CA TRP A 146 18.94 -4.96 13.96
C TRP A 146 18.59 -4.98 12.47
N SER A 147 17.99 -6.07 11.97
CA SER A 147 17.52 -6.14 10.58
C SER A 147 16.44 -5.08 10.28
N ILE A 148 15.46 -4.93 11.18
CA ILE A 148 14.44 -3.88 11.09
C ILE A 148 15.09 -2.49 11.12
N PHE A 149 16.03 -2.27 12.05
CA PHE A 149 16.74 -1.00 12.21
C PHE A 149 17.56 -0.62 10.97
N ILE A 150 18.22 -1.57 10.32
CA ILE A 150 18.93 -1.30 9.05
C ILE A 150 17.94 -0.91 7.95
N ASN A 151 16.78 -1.59 7.86
CA ASN A 151 15.76 -1.29 6.86
C ASN A 151 15.13 0.10 7.02
N ILE A 152 15.12 0.68 8.23
CA ILE A 152 14.67 2.06 8.49
C ILE A 152 15.45 3.10 7.66
N PHE A 153 16.72 2.82 7.34
CA PHE A 153 17.59 3.68 6.54
C PHE A 153 17.65 3.28 5.06
N SER A 154 16.89 2.26 4.66
CA SER A 154 16.93 1.76 3.28
C SER A 154 15.94 2.49 2.37
N VAL A 155 16.32 2.66 1.11
CA VAL A 155 15.40 3.06 0.04
C VAL A 155 15.24 1.86 -0.87
N SER A 156 14.05 1.26 -0.88
CA SER A 156 13.70 0.24 -1.86
C SER A 156 12.88 0.87 -2.99
N ILE A 157 12.79 0.17 -4.13
CA ILE A 157 12.09 0.64 -5.35
C ILE A 157 10.62 1.02 -5.07
N ASN A 158 10.00 0.48 -4.01
CA ASN A 158 8.59 0.68 -3.71
C ASN A 158 8.29 1.15 -2.28
N VAL A 159 9.26 1.15 -1.35
CA VAL A 159 9.05 1.50 0.06
C VAL A 159 10.27 2.27 0.57
N TYR A 160 10.00 3.44 1.15
CA TYR A 160 11.00 4.20 1.91
C TYR A 160 11.01 3.69 3.35
N GLY A 161 12.19 3.42 3.90
CA GLY A 161 12.33 3.30 5.35
C GLY A 161 11.99 4.63 6.04
N ASP A 162 11.58 4.56 7.32
CA ASP A 162 11.04 5.72 8.03
C ASP A 162 11.99 6.92 8.03
N TYR A 163 13.30 6.67 8.22
CA TYR A 163 14.26 7.76 8.28
C TYR A 163 14.46 8.43 6.92
N CYS A 164 14.49 7.64 5.84
CA CYS A 164 14.52 8.16 4.48
C CYS A 164 13.28 8.98 4.17
N LEU A 165 12.11 8.53 4.65
CA LEU A 165 10.88 9.28 4.49
C LEU A 165 10.89 10.58 5.31
N ILE A 166 11.39 10.55 6.54
CA ILE A 166 11.57 11.74 7.38
C ILE A 166 12.46 12.77 6.68
N ASP A 167 13.63 12.36 6.19
CA ASP A 167 14.54 13.26 5.47
C ASP A 167 13.88 13.85 4.22
N LEU A 168 13.12 13.03 3.48
CA LEU A 168 12.38 13.48 2.31
C LEU A 168 11.33 14.55 2.67
N LEU A 169 10.52 14.30 3.71
CA LEU A 169 9.44 15.20 4.11
C LEU A 169 9.94 16.48 4.75
N LYS A 170 11.09 16.45 5.45
CA LYS A 170 11.77 17.66 5.93
C LYS A 170 12.23 18.57 4.79
N ARG A 171 12.71 17.99 3.68
CA ARG A 171 13.17 18.73 2.51
C ARG A 171 12.04 19.16 1.57
N LYS A 172 11.00 18.34 1.44
CA LYS A 172 9.88 18.51 0.51
C LYS A 172 8.55 18.17 1.20
N PRO A 173 8.04 19.06 2.07
CA PRO A 173 6.83 18.79 2.86
C PRO A 173 5.61 18.47 2.00
N GLU A 174 5.52 19.04 0.79
CA GLU A 174 4.46 18.78 -0.18
C GLU A 174 4.34 17.30 -0.57
N ARG A 175 5.43 16.51 -0.45
CA ARG A 175 5.40 15.07 -0.70
C ARG A 175 4.65 14.29 0.36
N THR A 176 4.21 14.92 1.44
CA THR A 176 3.33 14.31 2.43
C THR A 176 2.06 13.78 1.76
N ILE A 177 1.49 14.52 0.80
CA ILE A 177 0.25 14.09 0.11
C ILE A 177 0.40 12.76 -0.63
N LEU A 178 1.61 12.46 -1.14
CA LEU A 178 1.91 11.18 -1.81
C LEU A 178 1.82 10.02 -0.81
N MET A 179 2.28 10.23 0.42
CA MET A 179 2.22 9.23 1.50
C MET A 179 0.79 9.01 1.99
N LEU A 180 -0.07 10.03 1.86
CA LEU A 180 -1.46 9.98 2.28
C LEU A 180 -2.40 9.36 1.23
N SER A 181 -1.88 8.93 0.08
CA SER A 181 -2.69 8.38 -1.02
C SER A 181 -3.52 7.15 -0.63
N THR A 182 -3.08 6.36 0.37
CA THR A 182 -3.87 5.22 0.85
C THR A 182 -5.07 5.65 1.70
N GLN A 183 -4.95 6.75 2.44
CA GLN A 183 -6.00 7.31 3.28
C GLN A 183 -7.18 7.82 2.45
N PHE A 184 -6.96 8.12 1.16
CA PHE A 184 -8.02 8.56 0.24
C PHE A 184 -9.17 7.56 0.16
N ALA A 185 -8.84 6.27 0.26
CA ALA A 185 -9.83 5.19 0.24
C ALA A 185 -10.44 4.92 1.62
N SER A 186 -9.67 5.05 2.72
CA SER A 186 -10.16 4.76 4.07
C SER A 186 -10.97 5.91 4.68
N GLU A 187 -10.77 7.13 4.22
CA GLU A 187 -11.44 8.35 4.73
C GLU A 187 -12.38 8.99 3.73
N TYR A 188 -12.77 8.26 2.67
CA TYR A 188 -13.76 8.76 1.73
C TYR A 188 -15.08 9.18 2.42
N PRO A 189 -15.65 10.37 2.11
CA PRO A 189 -15.16 11.36 1.14
C PRO A 189 -13.98 12.17 1.69
N ILE A 190 -12.97 12.38 0.85
CA ILE A 190 -11.82 13.23 1.17
C ILE A 190 -12.21 14.69 1.08
N ASN A 191 -11.67 15.50 1.98
CA ASN A 191 -11.96 16.93 1.95
C ASN A 191 -11.36 17.60 0.69
N LYS A 192 -11.95 18.75 0.34
CA LYS A 192 -11.63 19.45 -0.91
C LYS A 192 -10.17 19.89 -0.99
N PHE A 193 -9.62 20.41 0.10
CA PHE A 193 -8.25 20.89 0.16
C PHE A 193 -7.23 19.78 -0.13
N ILE A 194 -7.37 18.61 0.51
CA ILE A 194 -6.47 17.46 0.31
C ILE A 194 -6.52 17.00 -1.15
N PHE A 195 -7.70 17.00 -1.77
CA PHE A 195 -7.84 16.65 -3.19
C PHE A 195 -7.15 17.67 -4.10
N GLU A 196 -7.36 18.97 -3.87
CA GLU A 196 -6.74 20.05 -4.66
C GLU A 196 -5.21 20.04 -4.55
N GLU A 197 -4.67 19.86 -3.34
CA GLU A 197 -3.22 19.74 -3.12
C GLU A 197 -2.64 18.49 -3.80
N ALA A 198 -3.37 17.37 -3.79
CA ALA A 198 -2.97 16.17 -4.51
C ALA A 198 -2.93 16.36 -6.02
N GLU A 199 -3.94 17.02 -6.58
CA GLU A 199 -4.00 17.36 -8.00
C GLU A 199 -2.85 18.31 -8.40
N GLU A 200 -2.57 19.34 -7.58
CA GLU A 200 -1.45 20.26 -7.83
C GLU A 200 -0.10 19.53 -7.84
N VAL A 201 0.12 18.61 -6.88
CA VAL A 201 1.36 17.81 -6.82
C VAL A 201 1.48 16.90 -8.04
N VAL A 202 0.40 16.23 -8.45
CA VAL A 202 0.41 15.38 -9.65
C VAL A 202 0.71 16.21 -10.89
N ASP A 203 0.03 17.34 -11.09
CA ASP A 203 0.24 18.21 -12.25
C ASP A 203 1.68 18.72 -12.32
N ARG A 204 2.24 19.15 -11.18
CA ARG A 204 3.62 19.62 -11.09
C ARG A 204 4.61 18.53 -11.47
N VAL A 205 4.40 17.28 -11.04
CA VAL A 205 5.33 16.18 -11.31
C VAL A 205 5.18 15.65 -12.74
N LEU A 206 3.95 15.53 -13.25
CA LEU A 206 3.68 15.17 -14.64
C LEU A 206 4.22 16.20 -15.63
N SER A 207 4.18 17.50 -15.29
CA SER A 207 4.76 18.55 -16.14
C SER A 207 6.27 18.41 -16.37
N LYS A 208 6.96 17.66 -15.50
CA LYS A 208 8.39 17.33 -15.61
C LYS A 208 8.65 15.99 -16.32
N GLY A 209 7.60 15.26 -16.72
CA GLY A 209 7.72 13.94 -17.33
C GLY A 209 8.12 12.83 -16.36
N GLU A 210 7.88 13.00 -15.05
CA GLU A 210 8.24 12.02 -14.02
C GLU A 210 7.07 11.07 -13.71
N TYR A 211 7.22 9.78 -14.03
CA TYR A 211 6.18 8.75 -13.86
C TYR A 211 6.54 7.68 -12.82
N ASN A 212 6.90 8.11 -11.60
CA ASN A 212 7.27 7.17 -10.54
C ASN A 212 6.04 6.48 -9.89
N ASN A 213 6.29 5.38 -9.16
CA ASN A 213 5.24 4.55 -8.57
C ASN A 213 4.30 5.30 -7.63
N MET A 214 4.82 6.21 -6.81
CA MET A 214 4.01 6.97 -5.84
C MET A 214 3.03 7.89 -6.55
N ILE A 215 3.48 8.51 -7.65
CA ILE A 215 2.64 9.36 -8.48
C ILE A 215 1.55 8.54 -9.17
N LEU A 216 1.86 7.36 -9.71
CA LEU A 216 0.85 6.48 -10.29
C LEU A 216 -0.21 6.04 -9.27
N VAL A 217 0.17 5.80 -8.01
CA VAL A 217 -0.77 5.50 -6.93
C VAL A 217 -1.67 6.70 -6.64
N LEU A 218 -1.11 7.91 -6.56
CA LEU A 218 -1.91 9.13 -6.33
C LEU A 218 -2.84 9.44 -7.50
N ILE A 219 -2.39 9.31 -8.75
CA ILE A 219 -3.21 9.46 -9.96
C ILE A 219 -4.41 8.51 -9.93
N ASN A 220 -4.20 7.24 -9.56
CA ASN A 220 -5.31 6.29 -9.42
C ASN A 220 -6.40 6.80 -8.46
N ARG A 221 -6.00 7.45 -7.35
CA ARG A 221 -6.92 7.99 -6.33
C ARG A 221 -7.61 9.27 -6.78
N ILE A 222 -6.92 10.13 -7.53
CA ILE A 222 -7.52 11.32 -8.13
C ILE A 222 -8.58 10.91 -9.16
N ILE A 223 -8.30 9.88 -9.97
CA ILE A 223 -9.27 9.37 -10.95
C ILE A 223 -10.50 8.79 -10.25
N ASP A 224 -10.34 8.06 -9.14
CA ASP A 224 -11.47 7.59 -8.31
C ASP A 224 -12.42 8.74 -7.96
N TYR A 225 -11.87 9.84 -7.45
CA TYR A 225 -12.64 11.03 -7.09
C TYR A 225 -13.29 11.70 -8.31
N LYS A 226 -12.59 11.80 -9.44
CA LYS A 226 -13.12 12.41 -10.67
C LYS A 226 -14.27 11.60 -11.29
N ILE A 227 -14.20 10.27 -11.24
CA ILE A 227 -15.32 9.39 -11.65
C ILE A 227 -16.56 9.67 -10.81
N ILE A 228 -16.41 9.64 -9.48
CA ILE A 228 -17.51 9.86 -8.53
C ILE A 228 -18.17 11.22 -8.74
N ASN A 229 -17.38 12.25 -8.99
CA ASN A 229 -17.88 13.62 -9.14
C ASN A 229 -18.23 14.01 -10.59
N GLY A 230 -18.00 13.13 -11.57
CA GLY A 230 -18.22 13.42 -12.99
C GLY A 230 -17.37 14.59 -13.50
N GLN A 231 -16.13 14.71 -13.03
CA GLN A 231 -15.20 15.78 -13.38
C GLN A 231 -14.22 15.35 -14.47
N ASN A 232 -13.82 16.28 -15.34
CA ASN A 232 -12.77 16.03 -16.33
C ASN A 232 -11.38 15.89 -15.66
N LEU A 233 -10.46 15.24 -16.36
CA LEU A 233 -9.05 15.18 -15.96
C LEU A 233 -8.42 16.58 -15.99
N SER A 234 -7.34 16.78 -15.22
CA SER A 234 -6.52 17.98 -15.37
C SER A 234 -5.79 17.94 -16.72
N VAL A 235 -5.31 19.09 -17.20
CA VAL A 235 -4.55 19.20 -18.45
C VAL A 235 -3.32 18.27 -18.44
N GLN A 236 -2.63 18.14 -17.31
CA GLN A 236 -1.44 17.28 -17.22
C GLN A 236 -1.82 15.80 -17.16
N CYS A 237 -2.93 15.45 -16.49
CA CYS A 237 -3.44 14.08 -16.49
C CYS A 237 -3.93 13.66 -17.89
N ASP A 238 -4.53 14.57 -18.67
CA ASP A 238 -4.91 14.31 -20.06
C ASP A 238 -3.67 14.11 -20.97
N LYS A 239 -2.64 14.93 -20.81
CA LYS A 239 -1.35 14.70 -21.51
C LYS A 239 -0.72 13.37 -21.13
N PHE A 240 -0.79 13.00 -19.86
CA PHE A 240 -0.28 11.72 -19.38
C PHE A 240 -1.09 10.54 -19.95
N LYS A 241 -2.42 10.68 -20.03
CA LYS A 241 -3.29 9.74 -20.75
C LYS A 241 -2.85 9.58 -22.20
N GLU A 242 -2.70 10.67 -22.93
CA GLU A 242 -2.22 10.63 -24.32
C GLU A 242 -0.85 9.95 -24.42
N TRP A 243 0.07 10.24 -23.50
CA TRP A 243 1.36 9.57 -23.44
C TRP A 243 1.24 8.05 -23.23
N ILE A 244 0.37 7.60 -22.32
CA ILE A 244 0.12 6.16 -22.10
C ILE A 244 -0.39 5.51 -23.39
N PHE A 245 -1.48 6.01 -23.96
CA PHE A 245 -2.14 5.31 -25.07
C PHE A 245 -1.40 5.48 -26.40
N ASN A 246 -0.80 6.64 -26.67
CA ASN A 246 -0.15 6.92 -27.96
C ASN A 246 1.34 6.56 -27.99
N TYR A 247 2.04 6.56 -26.85
CA TYR A 247 3.47 6.28 -26.81
C TYR A 247 3.79 5.00 -26.05
N TYR A 248 3.29 4.86 -24.82
CA TYR A 248 3.63 3.69 -24.00
C TYR A 248 3.10 2.39 -24.61
N PHE A 249 1.80 2.35 -24.95
CA PHE A 249 1.14 1.15 -25.50
C PHE A 249 1.44 0.85 -26.96
N ASN A 250 2.08 1.75 -27.68
CA ASN A 250 2.57 1.49 -29.04
C ASN A 250 3.95 0.81 -29.07
N SER A 251 4.59 0.59 -27.91
CA SER A 251 5.86 -0.12 -27.80
C SER A 251 5.68 -1.59 -27.38
N LEU A 252 6.35 -2.52 -28.07
CA LEU A 252 6.47 -3.92 -27.61
C LEU A 252 7.32 -3.95 -26.34
N ARG A 253 6.82 -4.60 -25.29
CA ARG A 253 7.47 -4.68 -23.98
C ARG A 253 7.42 -6.09 -23.41
N GLY A 254 8.53 -6.55 -22.86
CA GLY A 254 8.67 -7.90 -22.30
C GLY A 254 8.53 -7.99 -20.78
N ASN A 255 8.11 -6.93 -20.07
CA ASN A 255 8.12 -6.90 -18.60
C ASN A 255 6.76 -6.57 -17.99
N ILE A 256 5.97 -7.62 -17.76
CA ILE A 256 4.64 -7.58 -17.16
C ILE A 256 4.61 -6.87 -15.80
N PHE A 257 5.67 -6.96 -14.99
CA PHE A 257 5.69 -6.35 -13.65
C PHE A 257 5.75 -4.82 -13.71
N ASN A 258 6.52 -4.28 -14.66
CA ASN A 258 6.57 -2.84 -14.90
C ASN A 258 5.28 -2.35 -15.56
N ASP A 259 4.77 -3.11 -16.52
CA ASP A 259 3.58 -2.74 -17.28
C ASP A 259 2.29 -2.78 -16.43
N ALA A 260 2.20 -3.68 -15.44
CA ALA A 260 1.01 -3.83 -14.60
C ALA A 260 0.56 -2.51 -13.94
N LYS A 261 1.50 -1.65 -13.57
CA LYS A 261 1.19 -0.34 -12.95
C LYS A 261 0.56 0.63 -13.95
N PHE A 262 1.11 0.70 -15.16
CA PHE A 262 0.56 1.53 -16.23
C PHE A 262 -0.77 0.97 -16.75
N ILE A 263 -0.88 -0.36 -16.90
CA ILE A 263 -2.14 -1.02 -17.26
C ILE A 263 -3.24 -0.68 -16.25
N LYS A 264 -2.92 -0.69 -14.95
CA LYS A 264 -3.89 -0.34 -13.91
C LYS A 264 -4.36 1.11 -14.00
N VAL A 265 -3.44 2.06 -14.23
CA VAL A 265 -3.81 3.47 -14.40
C VAL A 265 -4.59 3.68 -15.71
N ALA A 266 -4.20 3.01 -16.79
CA ALA A 266 -4.92 3.04 -18.06
C ALA A 266 -6.35 2.49 -17.94
N TYR A 267 -6.52 1.37 -17.22
CA TYR A 267 -7.83 0.82 -16.88
C TYR A 267 -8.69 1.87 -16.18
N LYS A 268 -8.13 2.58 -15.19
CA LYS A 268 -8.80 3.66 -14.49
C LYS A 268 -9.20 4.82 -15.37
N ILE A 269 -8.33 5.22 -16.28
CA ILE A 269 -8.61 6.27 -17.27
C ILE A 269 -9.76 5.85 -18.17
N LEU A 270 -9.80 4.59 -18.65
CA LEU A 270 -10.92 4.10 -19.46
C LEU A 270 -12.24 4.08 -18.67
N LEU A 271 -12.24 3.65 -17.40
CA LEU A 271 -13.43 3.76 -16.57
C LEU A 271 -13.91 5.23 -16.43
N HIS A 272 -12.96 6.16 -16.28
CA HIS A 272 -13.26 7.58 -16.25
C HIS A 272 -13.86 8.09 -17.57
N GLU A 273 -13.26 7.78 -18.71
CA GLU A 273 -13.80 8.15 -20.02
C GLU A 273 -15.23 7.63 -20.20
N TYR A 274 -15.47 6.36 -19.87
CA TYR A 274 -16.80 5.76 -19.94
C TYR A 274 -17.83 6.51 -19.08
N SER A 275 -17.45 6.89 -17.85
CA SER A 275 -18.33 7.64 -16.94
C SER A 275 -18.66 9.05 -17.44
N ILE A 276 -17.70 9.74 -18.08
CA ILE A 276 -17.88 11.12 -18.58
C ILE A 276 -18.70 11.14 -19.88
N THR A 277 -18.51 10.15 -20.75
CA THR A 277 -19.24 10.09 -22.03
C THR A 277 -20.68 9.60 -21.87
N LYS A 278 -21.19 9.50 -20.63
CA LYS A 278 -22.53 9.00 -20.30
C LYS A 278 -22.78 7.64 -20.94
N ASN A 279 -21.81 6.74 -20.80
CA ASN A 279 -21.88 5.36 -21.29
C ASN A 279 -21.88 5.25 -22.83
N LYS A 280 -21.37 6.26 -23.54
CA LYS A 280 -21.09 6.20 -24.99
C LYS A 280 -19.58 6.01 -25.19
N PRO A 281 -19.09 4.79 -25.38
CA PRO A 281 -17.67 4.50 -25.36
C PRO A 281 -16.92 5.21 -26.51
N ILE A 282 -15.82 5.88 -26.17
CA ILE A 282 -14.83 6.35 -27.15
C ILE A 282 -13.85 5.20 -27.37
N LEU A 283 -13.93 4.55 -28.53
CA LEU A 283 -13.22 3.28 -28.79
C LEU A 283 -11.70 3.44 -28.95
N ASP A 284 -11.19 4.61 -29.36
CA ASP A 284 -9.78 4.80 -29.75
C ASP A 284 -8.78 4.38 -28.65
N ASN A 285 -8.97 4.83 -27.40
CA ASN A 285 -8.09 4.45 -26.29
C ASN A 285 -8.26 2.98 -25.88
N TYR A 286 -9.49 2.45 -25.95
CA TYR A 286 -9.75 1.05 -25.67
C TYR A 286 -9.09 0.11 -26.70
N GLU A 287 -9.16 0.45 -27.99
CA GLU A 287 -8.50 -0.33 -29.06
C GLU A 287 -6.98 -0.36 -28.89
N LYS A 288 -6.37 0.77 -28.51
CA LYS A 288 -4.93 0.83 -28.18
C LYS A 288 -4.58 -0.05 -26.98
N PHE A 289 -5.43 -0.04 -25.94
CA PHE A 289 -5.26 -0.90 -24.77
C PHE A 289 -5.36 -2.39 -25.11
N ASP A 290 -6.40 -2.78 -25.86
CA ASP A 290 -6.63 -4.17 -26.28
C ASP A 290 -5.48 -4.68 -27.16
N LYS A 291 -5.05 -3.87 -28.13
CA LYS A 291 -3.89 -4.17 -28.97
C LYS A 291 -2.63 -4.39 -28.12
N PHE A 292 -2.38 -3.54 -27.12
CA PHE A 292 -1.22 -3.69 -26.24
C PHE A 292 -1.25 -4.98 -25.43
N LEU A 293 -2.39 -5.34 -24.83
CA LEU A 293 -2.52 -6.60 -24.09
C LEU A 293 -2.31 -7.83 -24.98
N THR A 294 -2.86 -7.78 -26.20
CA THR A 294 -2.76 -8.86 -27.18
C THR A 294 -1.33 -9.02 -27.69
N LEU A 295 -0.67 -7.93 -28.11
CA LEU A 295 0.70 -7.96 -28.64
C LEU A 295 1.72 -8.51 -27.63
N ASN A 296 1.57 -8.17 -26.34
CA ASN A 296 2.49 -8.61 -25.31
C ASN A 296 2.11 -9.96 -24.68
N SER A 297 1.13 -10.67 -25.25
CA SER A 297 0.68 -11.99 -24.78
C SER A 297 0.29 -12.02 -23.28
N TYR A 298 -0.24 -10.90 -22.78
CA TYR A 298 -0.62 -10.74 -21.39
C TYR A 298 -1.91 -11.46 -21.01
N ASN A 299 -2.54 -12.11 -21.99
CA ASN A 299 -3.73 -12.95 -21.85
C ASN A 299 -3.52 -14.20 -20.98
N ASN A 300 -2.29 -14.50 -20.55
CA ASN A 300 -2.03 -15.61 -19.61
C ASN A 300 -2.13 -15.19 -18.13
N ASN A 301 -2.18 -13.88 -17.84
CA ASN A 301 -2.30 -13.39 -16.47
C ASN A 301 -3.76 -13.17 -16.09
N LYS A 302 -4.22 -13.86 -15.03
CA LYS A 302 -5.62 -13.78 -14.56
C LYS A 302 -6.11 -12.36 -14.25
N TYR A 303 -5.26 -11.52 -13.65
CA TYR A 303 -5.62 -10.13 -13.36
C TYR A 303 -5.87 -9.34 -14.65
N LEU A 304 -4.99 -9.49 -15.65
CA LEU A 304 -5.09 -8.78 -16.92
C LEU A 304 -6.26 -9.28 -17.77
N LEU A 305 -6.54 -10.58 -17.75
CA LEU A 305 -7.74 -11.16 -18.34
C LEU A 305 -9.02 -10.58 -17.74
N ASP A 306 -9.09 -10.50 -16.42
CA ASP A 306 -10.27 -9.96 -15.75
C ASP A 306 -10.47 -8.47 -16.05
N VAL A 307 -9.39 -7.68 -16.09
CA VAL A 307 -9.43 -6.26 -16.50
C VAL A 307 -9.89 -6.13 -17.95
N HIS A 308 -9.37 -6.96 -18.85
CA HIS A 308 -9.75 -6.94 -20.25
C HIS A 308 -11.23 -7.31 -20.45
N GLU A 309 -11.72 -8.38 -19.84
CA GLU A 309 -13.13 -8.78 -19.95
C GLU A 309 -14.07 -7.73 -19.37
N ASN A 310 -13.69 -7.04 -18.29
CA ASN A 310 -14.45 -5.92 -17.75
C ASN A 310 -14.61 -4.79 -18.77
N LEU A 311 -13.50 -4.35 -19.38
CA LEU A 311 -13.54 -3.29 -20.40
C LEU A 311 -14.30 -3.71 -21.65
N LYS A 312 -14.19 -4.97 -22.06
CA LYS A 312 -14.94 -5.53 -23.18
C LYS A 312 -16.46 -5.54 -22.95
N ASP A 313 -16.88 -5.85 -21.71
CA ASP A 313 -18.28 -5.75 -21.30
C ASP A 313 -18.81 -4.30 -21.40
N LEU A 314 -17.99 -3.32 -21.03
CA LEU A 314 -18.32 -1.89 -21.07
C LEU A 314 -18.33 -1.31 -22.49
N TYR A 315 -17.25 -1.48 -23.24
CA TYR A 315 -17.00 -0.78 -24.50
C TYR A 315 -17.56 -1.48 -25.72
N ILE A 316 -17.57 -2.83 -25.76
CA ILE A 316 -18.04 -3.59 -26.92
C ILE A 316 -19.46 -4.11 -26.69
N ARG A 317 -19.70 -4.75 -25.54
CA ARG A 317 -20.96 -5.47 -25.30
C ARG A 317 -22.07 -4.59 -24.73
N GLY A 318 -21.75 -3.39 -24.24
CA GLY A 318 -22.71 -2.45 -23.65
C GLY A 318 -23.44 -2.99 -22.42
N LYS A 319 -22.82 -3.90 -21.66
CA LYS A 319 -23.45 -4.59 -20.52
C LYS A 319 -23.34 -3.80 -19.19
N GLY A 320 -22.69 -2.64 -19.19
CA GLY A 320 -22.39 -1.86 -17.99
C GLY A 320 -21.31 -2.52 -17.11
N PHE A 321 -21.01 -1.90 -15.97
CA PHE A 321 -19.98 -2.40 -15.07
C PHE A 321 -20.42 -3.65 -14.30
N ASN A 322 -19.69 -4.76 -14.47
CA ASN A 322 -19.95 -5.98 -13.71
C ASN A 322 -19.27 -5.96 -12.33
N ILE A 323 -20.09 -6.03 -11.27
CA ILE A 323 -19.65 -5.95 -9.87
C ILE A 323 -18.61 -7.00 -9.46
N LYS A 324 -18.51 -8.13 -10.18
CA LYS A 324 -17.47 -9.15 -9.95
C LYS A 324 -16.05 -8.61 -10.10
N PHE A 325 -15.89 -7.51 -10.85
CA PHE A 325 -14.63 -6.84 -11.11
C PHE A 325 -14.36 -5.66 -10.16
N SER A 326 -15.23 -5.40 -9.20
CA SER A 326 -15.08 -4.31 -8.21
C SER A 326 -13.72 -4.31 -7.50
N LYS A 327 -13.17 -5.49 -7.19
CA LYS A 327 -11.82 -5.63 -6.60
C LYS A 327 -10.67 -5.06 -7.45
N TYR A 328 -10.88 -4.88 -8.76
CA TYR A 328 -9.89 -4.31 -9.68
C TYR A 328 -10.03 -2.80 -9.83
N VAL A 329 -11.17 -2.24 -9.41
CA VAL A 329 -11.39 -0.80 -9.30
C VAL A 329 -10.46 -0.24 -8.21
N CYS A 330 -10.24 -0.94 -7.11
CA CYS A 330 -9.40 -0.40 -6.05
C CYS A 330 -8.55 -1.47 -5.37
N ASP A 331 -7.24 -1.39 -5.57
CA ASP A 331 -6.23 -2.38 -5.15
C ASP A 331 -6.00 -2.48 -3.65
N VAL A 332 -6.52 -1.53 -2.88
CA VAL A 332 -6.47 -1.56 -1.41
C VAL A 332 -7.61 -2.38 -0.80
N GLY A 333 -8.45 -3.03 -1.62
CA GLY A 333 -9.57 -3.86 -1.14
C GLY A 333 -9.16 -5.00 -0.21
N GLN A 334 -7.95 -5.55 -0.34
CA GLN A 334 -7.48 -6.57 0.61
C GLN A 334 -7.24 -6.01 2.03
N ILE A 335 -7.03 -4.70 2.13
CA ILE A 335 -6.77 -3.99 3.38
C ILE A 335 -8.07 -3.40 3.93
N PHE A 336 -8.89 -2.80 3.06
CA PHE A 336 -10.03 -1.96 3.43
C PHE A 336 -11.41 -2.55 3.10
N SER A 337 -11.53 -3.80 2.66
CA SER A 337 -12.85 -4.39 2.35
C SER A 337 -13.84 -4.33 3.51
N GLU A 338 -13.37 -4.23 4.75
CA GLU A 338 -14.21 -4.07 5.93
C GLU A 338 -14.41 -2.61 6.38
N CYS A 339 -13.73 -1.65 5.75
CA CYS A 339 -13.92 -0.22 6.00
C CYS A 339 -15.17 0.26 5.27
N LYS A 340 -16.10 0.92 5.99
CA LYS A 340 -17.35 1.43 5.41
C LYS A 340 -17.09 2.51 4.38
N ASN A 341 -16.15 3.41 4.65
CA ASN A 341 -15.79 4.48 3.72
C ASN A 341 -15.26 3.93 2.39
N TYR A 342 -14.43 2.88 2.45
CA TYR A 342 -13.96 2.19 1.24
C TYR A 342 -15.12 1.57 0.45
N ASN A 343 -16.01 0.84 1.11
CA ASN A 343 -17.16 0.23 0.45
C ASN A 343 -18.11 1.29 -0.13
N LYS A 344 -18.28 2.42 0.57
CA LYS A 344 -19.05 3.57 0.08
C LYS A 344 -18.42 4.15 -1.19
N MET A 345 -17.11 4.43 -1.17
CA MET A 345 -16.37 4.91 -2.33
C MET A 345 -16.53 3.98 -3.53
N LEU A 346 -16.38 2.67 -3.30
CA LEU A 346 -16.47 1.65 -4.34
C LEU A 346 -17.88 1.59 -4.93
N ASN A 347 -18.93 1.66 -4.10
CA ASN A 347 -20.32 1.74 -4.57
C ASN A 347 -20.58 3.02 -5.36
N ASP A 348 -20.08 4.17 -4.90
CA ASP A 348 -20.24 5.45 -5.60
C ASP A 348 -19.56 5.43 -6.98
N ILE A 349 -18.39 4.79 -7.11
CA ILE A 349 -17.74 4.55 -8.41
C ILE A 349 -18.59 3.65 -9.29
N ILE A 350 -19.04 2.50 -8.76
CA ILE A 350 -19.83 1.53 -9.54
C ILE A 350 -21.14 2.15 -10.03
N ASN A 351 -21.78 3.01 -9.23
CA ASN A 351 -23.01 3.70 -9.63
C ASN A 351 -22.80 4.70 -10.78
N LYS A 352 -21.55 5.07 -11.09
CA LYS A 352 -21.19 5.97 -12.21
C LYS A 352 -20.76 5.23 -13.47
N LEU A 353 -20.54 3.92 -13.39
CA LEU A 353 -20.10 3.03 -14.48
C LEU A 353 -21.24 2.09 -14.88
#